data_AF-A0A8J6DCJ0-F1
#
_entry.id   AF-A0A8J6DCJ0-F1
#
_cell.length_a   1.000
_cell.length_b   1.000
_cell.length_c   1.000
_cell.angle_alpha   90.00
_cell.angle_beta   90.00
_cell.angle_gamma   90.00
#
_symmetry.space_group_name_H-M   'P 1'
#
loop_
_entity.id
_entity.type
_entity.pdbx_description
1 polymer ?
#
loop_
_entity_poly.entity_id
_entity_poly.type
_entity_poly.pdbx_seq_one_letter_code
_entity_poly.pdbx_strand_id
1 'polypeptide(L)'
;MLIAAKDKGEIRKVKAQLSEEFEMKDLGPAKKILGMEILRDRKTSKLYLSQKRYIEKLLCKFNIRSAKPVSTPLAAHFRLSSALSPQSDDEIEYMSHVPYSGAVGSLMYAMVCSRPDLSYAVSAVSRYMANPGKEHWKAVQWILRYLRGTTDVCLQFGRTEGGVIGYVDADFAGDLDRRRSLTGYVFTIEGCAISWKATLQTTVALSTTEAEYMAITEACKEAIWLKGLFSELNEDLQISTVFCDSQSAIFLTKDQMFHERTKHIDIRYHFVRDIIARGDIVVSKISTHENPADMMTKSLPITKFEHCLDLVGVHC
;
A
#
# COMPACT_ATOMS: atom_id res chain seq x y z
N MET A 1 14.58 -1.22 -19.43
CA MET A 1 15.36 -1.80 -18.31
C MET A 1 16.01 -0.68 -17.51
N LEU A 2 16.08 -0.82 -16.19
CA LEU A 2 16.88 0.07 -15.33
C LEU A 2 18.17 -0.66 -14.94
N ILE A 3 19.27 0.08 -14.93
CA ILE A 3 20.58 -0.42 -14.46
C ILE A 3 21.02 0.53 -13.35
N ALA A 4 21.34 -0.03 -12.19
CA ALA A 4 21.82 0.71 -11.03
C ALA A 4 23.13 0.09 -10.54
N ALA A 5 24.11 0.93 -10.21
CA ALA A 5 25.35 0.53 -9.55
C ALA A 5 25.94 1.74 -8.84
N LYS A 6 26.80 1.50 -7.85
CA LYS A 6 27.55 2.56 -7.12
C LYS A 6 28.52 3.29 -8.05
N ASP A 7 29.12 2.58 -9.01
CA ASP A 7 30.03 3.13 -10.00
C ASP A 7 29.39 3.25 -11.41
N LYS A 8 29.67 4.36 -12.09
CA LYS A 8 29.21 4.58 -13.47
C LYS A 8 30.01 3.77 -14.49
N GLY A 9 31.24 3.37 -14.18
CA GLY A 9 32.04 2.47 -15.01
C GLY A 9 31.35 1.12 -15.18
N GLU A 10 30.89 0.52 -14.08
CA GLU A 10 30.12 -0.73 -14.11
C GLU A 10 28.83 -0.59 -14.92
N ILE A 11 28.08 0.52 -14.77
CA ILE A 11 26.89 0.77 -15.60
C ILE A 11 27.25 0.77 -17.10
N ARG A 12 28.37 1.41 -17.48
CA ARG A 12 28.81 1.44 -18.89
C ARG A 12 29.23 0.06 -19.39
N LYS A 13 29.95 -0.71 -18.56
CA LYS A 13 30.38 -2.07 -18.89
C LYS A 13 29.19 -2.99 -19.15
N VAL A 14 28.20 -2.99 -18.25
CA VAL A 14 26.97 -3.79 -18.41
C VAL A 14 26.18 -3.35 -19.64
N LYS A 15 26.09 -2.04 -19.90
CA LYS A 15 25.45 -1.54 -21.13
C LYS A 15 26.15 -2.06 -22.39
N ALA A 16 27.49 -2.07 -22.41
CA ALA A 16 28.27 -2.55 -23.55
C ALA A 16 28.02 -4.05 -23.80
N GLN A 17 28.13 -4.86 -22.75
CA GLN A 17 27.86 -6.31 -22.82
C GLN A 17 26.45 -6.63 -23.33
N LEU A 18 25.44 -5.88 -22.86
CA LEU A 18 24.07 -6.09 -23.33
C LEU A 18 23.85 -5.59 -24.77
N SER A 19 24.63 -4.61 -25.22
CA SER A 19 24.52 -4.09 -26.60
C SER A 19 25.16 -5.03 -27.62
N GLU A 20 26.06 -5.91 -27.19
CA GLU A 20 26.65 -6.95 -28.03
C GLU A 20 25.62 -8.05 -28.35
N GLU A 21 24.76 -8.39 -27.38
CA GLU A 21 23.79 -9.48 -27.51
C GLU A 21 22.39 -9.03 -27.95
N PHE A 22 22.02 -7.78 -27.66
CA PHE A 22 20.66 -7.26 -27.88
C PHE A 22 20.66 -5.90 -28.57
N GLU A 23 19.71 -5.70 -29.49
CA GLU A 23 19.43 -4.37 -30.02
C GLU A 23 18.88 -3.47 -28.89
N MET A 24 19.69 -2.50 -28.47
CA MET A 24 19.33 -1.62 -27.37
C MET A 24 19.63 -0.15 -27.63
N LYS A 25 18.80 0.70 -27.05
CA LYS A 25 18.95 2.15 -27.07
C LYS A 25 19.16 2.69 -25.66
N ASP A 26 20.27 3.37 -25.43
CA ASP A 26 20.47 4.10 -24.18
C ASP A 26 19.63 5.37 -24.15
N LEU A 27 18.66 5.43 -23.25
CA LEU A 27 17.80 6.59 -23.04
C LEU A 27 18.40 7.60 -22.05
N GLY A 28 19.63 7.37 -21.59
CA GLY A 28 20.34 8.20 -20.63
C GLY A 28 19.83 8.00 -19.20
N PRO A 29 19.85 9.05 -18.36
CA PRO A 29 19.32 8.96 -16.99
C PRO A 29 17.86 8.50 -16.95
N ALA A 30 17.51 7.69 -15.96
CA ALA A 30 16.15 7.18 -15.78
C ALA A 30 15.16 8.34 -15.57
N LYS A 31 14.25 8.51 -16.53
CA LYS A 31 13.14 9.50 -16.50
C LYS A 31 11.77 8.84 -16.44
N LYS A 32 11.66 7.58 -16.89
CA LYS A 32 10.40 6.86 -16.95
C LYS A 32 10.63 5.35 -16.86
N ILE A 33 9.80 4.65 -16.11
CA ILE A 33 9.78 3.18 -16.06
C ILE A 33 8.35 2.71 -15.82
N LEU A 34 7.86 1.74 -16.59
CA LEU A 34 6.52 1.16 -16.43
C LEU A 34 5.43 2.22 -16.15
N GLY A 35 5.33 3.23 -17.01
CA GLY A 35 4.32 4.30 -16.86
C GLY A 35 4.57 5.35 -15.76
N MET A 36 5.50 5.11 -14.83
CA MET A 36 5.90 6.05 -13.78
C MET A 36 6.98 7.01 -14.28
N GLU A 37 6.85 8.28 -13.90
CA GLU A 37 7.78 9.36 -14.19
C GLU A 37 8.73 9.56 -13.02
N ILE A 38 10.03 9.60 -13.30
CA ILE A 38 11.10 9.76 -12.32
C ILE A 38 11.70 11.14 -12.49
N LEU A 39 11.59 11.97 -11.46
CA LEU A 39 12.23 13.29 -11.40
C LEU A 39 13.33 13.26 -10.35
N ARG A 40 14.52 13.74 -10.69
CA ARG A 40 15.68 13.78 -9.81
C ARG A 40 16.15 15.21 -9.66
N ASP A 41 15.97 15.79 -8.49
CA ASP A 41 16.57 17.08 -8.14
C ASP A 41 17.86 16.85 -7.36
N ARG A 42 18.99 17.03 -8.06
CA ARG A 42 20.32 16.87 -7.46
C ARG A 42 20.70 18.01 -6.53
N LYS A 43 20.08 19.19 -6.65
CA LYS A 43 20.39 20.34 -5.78
C LYS A 43 19.83 20.11 -4.38
N THR A 44 18.61 19.58 -4.31
CA THR A 44 17.93 19.26 -3.04
C THR A 44 18.12 17.81 -2.61
N SER A 45 18.81 16.99 -3.42
CA SER A 45 18.97 15.54 -3.21
C SER A 45 17.62 14.80 -3.06
N LYS A 46 16.61 15.23 -3.83
CA LYS A 46 15.28 14.64 -3.83
C LYS A 46 15.00 13.83 -5.10
N LEU A 47 14.21 12.78 -4.94
CA LEU A 47 13.73 11.92 -6.01
C LEU A 47 12.21 11.84 -5.91
N TYR A 48 11.53 12.05 -7.03
CA TYR A 48 10.07 11.99 -7.11
C TYR A 48 9.64 10.88 -8.07
N LEU A 49 8.64 10.10 -7.66
CA LEU A 49 8.00 9.07 -8.47
C LEU A 49 6.52 9.42 -8.67
N SER A 50 6.14 9.80 -9.88
CA SER A 50 4.79 10.27 -10.21
C SER A 50 4.12 9.43 -11.28
N GLN A 51 2.79 9.33 -11.23
CA GLN A 51 1.95 8.76 -12.29
C GLN A 51 1.00 9.80 -12.90
N LYS A 52 1.33 11.09 -12.84
CA LYS A 52 0.49 12.19 -13.33
C LYS A 52 -0.13 11.92 -14.70
N ARG A 53 0.68 11.65 -15.72
CA ARG A 53 0.19 11.39 -17.09
C ARG A 53 -0.71 10.17 -17.19
N TYR A 54 -0.48 9.13 -16.37
CA TYR A 54 -1.35 7.97 -16.32
C TYR A 54 -2.71 8.32 -15.71
N ILE A 55 -2.69 9.04 -14.58
CA ILE A 55 -3.90 9.50 -13.89
C ILE A 55 -4.72 10.42 -14.81
N GLU A 56 -4.10 11.35 -15.53
CA GLU A 56 -4.81 12.21 -16.49
C GLU A 56 -5.53 11.40 -17.58
N LYS A 57 -4.85 10.38 -18.14
CA LYS A 57 -5.46 9.47 -19.12
C LYS A 57 -6.60 8.65 -18.51
N LEU A 58 -6.43 8.20 -17.27
CA LEU A 58 -7.44 7.47 -16.51
C LEU A 58 -8.72 8.30 -16.31
N LEU A 59 -8.56 9.57 -15.91
CA LEU A 59 -9.67 10.50 -15.69
C LEU A 59 -10.41 10.84 -17.00
N CYS A 60 -9.68 10.94 -18.11
CA CYS A 60 -10.29 11.08 -19.44
C CYS A 60 -11.08 9.82 -19.84
N LYS A 61 -10.50 8.63 -19.65
CA LYS A 61 -11.13 7.34 -20.01
C LYS A 61 -12.48 7.12 -19.33
N PHE A 62 -12.62 7.55 -18.08
CA PHE A 62 -13.86 7.38 -17.30
C PHE A 62 -14.72 8.65 -17.23
N ASN A 63 -14.47 9.65 -18.08
CA ASN A 63 -15.26 10.89 -18.17
C ASN A 63 -15.38 11.69 -16.85
N ILE A 64 -14.33 11.67 -16.01
CA ILE A 64 -14.31 12.34 -14.68
C ILE A 64 -13.41 13.60 -14.66
N ARG A 65 -12.83 13.99 -15.79
CA ARG A 65 -11.94 15.18 -15.89
C ARG A 65 -12.58 16.48 -15.38
N SER A 66 -13.88 16.68 -15.59
CA SER A 66 -14.62 17.87 -15.17
C SER A 66 -15.38 17.71 -13.85
N ALA A 67 -15.21 16.57 -13.16
CA ALA A 67 -15.88 16.32 -11.90
C ALA A 67 -15.28 17.16 -10.77
N LYS A 68 -16.11 17.52 -9.78
CA LYS A 68 -15.65 18.20 -8.57
C LYS A 68 -14.74 17.27 -7.76
N PRO A 69 -13.51 17.67 -7.41
CA PRO A 69 -12.62 16.84 -6.61
C PRO A 69 -13.18 16.64 -5.19
N VAL A 70 -12.63 15.64 -4.50
CA VAL A 70 -12.90 15.34 -3.08
C VAL A 70 -11.57 15.11 -2.36
N SER A 71 -11.55 15.27 -1.04
CA SER A 71 -10.29 15.30 -0.26
C SER A 71 -9.80 13.94 0.22
N THR A 72 -10.64 12.90 0.22
CA THR A 72 -10.27 11.55 0.64
C THR A 72 -10.69 10.49 -0.39
N PRO A 73 -9.92 9.38 -0.50
CA PRO A 73 -10.14 8.35 -1.52
C PRO A 73 -11.43 7.56 -1.30
N LEU A 74 -11.90 7.44 -0.06
CA LEU A 74 -13.18 6.83 0.28
C LEU A 74 -13.79 7.50 1.51
N ALA A 75 -15.03 7.96 1.41
CA ALA A 75 -15.75 8.56 2.51
C ALA A 75 -16.43 7.52 3.43
N ALA A 76 -16.55 7.83 4.72
CA ALA A 76 -17.08 6.92 5.74
C ALA A 76 -18.54 6.48 5.53
N HIS A 77 -19.32 7.19 4.70
CA HIS A 77 -20.70 6.81 4.38
C HIS A 77 -20.78 5.64 3.39
N PHE A 78 -19.70 5.31 2.68
CA PHE A 78 -19.66 4.14 1.80
C PHE A 78 -19.51 2.85 2.63
N ARG A 79 -20.65 2.26 2.99
CA ARG A 79 -20.72 0.94 3.63
C ARG A 79 -20.99 -0.13 2.57
N LEU A 80 -19.93 -0.52 1.87
CA LEU A 80 -20.02 -1.47 0.76
C LEU A 80 -20.27 -2.89 1.29
N SER A 81 -21.18 -3.62 0.63
CA SER A 81 -21.53 -5.01 0.96
C SER A 81 -22.15 -5.69 -0.26
N SER A 82 -22.14 -7.02 -0.28
CA SER A 82 -22.77 -7.83 -1.33
C SER A 82 -24.29 -7.62 -1.40
N ALA A 83 -24.92 -7.13 -0.32
CA ALA A 83 -26.32 -6.73 -0.32
C ALA A 83 -26.62 -5.52 -1.24
N LEU A 84 -25.58 -4.77 -1.65
CA LEU A 84 -25.70 -3.66 -2.61
C LEU A 84 -25.50 -4.11 -4.07
N SER A 85 -25.32 -5.41 -4.33
CA SER A 85 -25.34 -5.95 -5.68
C SER A 85 -26.73 -5.79 -6.31
N PRO A 86 -26.83 -5.75 -7.66
CA PRO A 86 -28.08 -5.54 -8.37
C PRO A 86 -29.19 -6.48 -7.91
N GLN A 87 -30.37 -5.94 -7.60
CA GLN A 87 -31.52 -6.71 -7.11
C GLN A 87 -32.66 -6.81 -8.13
N SER A 88 -32.66 -5.97 -9.17
CA SER A 88 -33.67 -5.99 -10.25
C SER A 88 -33.02 -6.13 -11.63
N ASP A 89 -33.80 -6.59 -12.60
CA ASP A 89 -33.37 -6.73 -13.99
C ASP A 89 -32.88 -5.40 -14.57
N ASP A 90 -33.52 -4.28 -14.23
CA ASP A 90 -33.10 -2.93 -14.62
C ASP A 90 -31.72 -2.57 -14.06
N GLU A 91 -31.39 -3.00 -12.84
CA GLU A 91 -30.08 -2.76 -12.24
C GLU A 91 -29.00 -3.65 -12.86
N ILE A 92 -29.34 -4.90 -13.14
CA ILE A 92 -28.45 -5.85 -13.81
C ILE A 92 -28.10 -5.31 -15.20
N GLU A 93 -29.10 -4.87 -15.96
CA GLU A 93 -28.91 -4.32 -17.30
C GLU A 93 -28.14 -3.01 -17.29
N TYR A 94 -28.40 -2.13 -16.31
CA TYR A 94 -27.57 -0.93 -16.14
C TYR A 94 -26.11 -1.28 -15.86
N MET A 95 -25.86 -2.20 -14.91
CA MET A 95 -24.51 -2.56 -14.48
C MET A 95 -23.73 -3.35 -15.53
N SER A 96 -24.39 -4.06 -16.46
CA SER A 96 -23.74 -4.76 -17.57
C SER A 96 -22.97 -3.81 -18.50
N HIS A 97 -23.40 -2.55 -18.58
CA HIS A 97 -22.76 -1.49 -19.35
C HIS A 97 -21.72 -0.69 -18.57
N VAL A 98 -21.63 -0.88 -17.24
CA VAL A 98 -20.69 -0.15 -16.39
C VAL A 98 -19.32 -0.83 -16.42
N PRO A 99 -18.24 -0.13 -16.79
CA PRO A 99 -16.90 -0.73 -16.90
C PRO A 99 -16.20 -0.87 -15.53
N TYR A 100 -16.87 -1.49 -14.56
CA TYR A 100 -16.45 -1.57 -13.15
C TYR A 100 -15.06 -2.20 -12.99
N SER A 101 -14.89 -3.44 -13.47
CA SER A 101 -13.63 -4.18 -13.34
C SER A 101 -12.48 -3.48 -14.06
N GLY A 102 -12.75 -2.86 -15.21
CA GLY A 102 -11.76 -2.06 -15.94
C GLY A 102 -11.34 -0.81 -15.17
N ALA A 103 -12.25 -0.16 -14.45
CA ALA A 103 -11.94 0.99 -13.60
C ALA A 103 -11.14 0.59 -12.36
N VAL A 104 -11.59 -0.45 -11.64
CA VAL A 104 -10.89 -0.97 -10.46
C VAL A 104 -9.48 -1.43 -10.82
N GLY A 105 -9.30 -2.19 -11.90
CA GLY A 105 -7.97 -2.61 -12.36
C GLY A 105 -7.06 -1.43 -12.72
N SER A 106 -7.63 -0.35 -13.27
CA SER A 106 -6.85 0.85 -13.59
C SER A 106 -6.45 1.64 -12.33
N LEU A 107 -7.36 1.73 -11.34
CA LEU A 107 -7.05 2.30 -10.02
C LEU A 107 -6.00 1.49 -9.27
N MET A 108 -6.07 0.16 -9.36
CA MET A 108 -5.11 -0.75 -8.75
C MET A 108 -3.69 -0.55 -9.29
N TYR A 109 -3.55 -0.27 -10.59
CA TYR A 109 -2.24 0.05 -11.16
C TYR A 109 -1.67 1.39 -10.65
N ALA A 110 -2.51 2.42 -10.46
CA ALA A 110 -2.06 3.65 -9.81
C ALA A 110 -1.63 3.39 -8.34
N MET A 111 -2.46 2.62 -7.62
CA MET A 111 -2.22 2.25 -6.23
C MET A 111 -0.90 1.51 -6.03
N VAL A 112 -0.61 0.49 -6.84
CA VAL A 112 0.59 -0.35 -6.70
C VAL A 112 1.88 0.41 -7.04
N CYS A 113 1.82 1.36 -7.97
CA CYS A 113 3.02 1.99 -8.51
C CYS A 113 3.46 3.24 -7.74
N SER A 114 2.54 4.14 -7.38
CA SER A 114 2.93 5.40 -6.70
C SER A 114 1.87 6.03 -5.81
N ARG A 115 0.75 5.34 -5.54
CA ARG A 115 -0.39 5.90 -4.79
C ARG A 115 -0.81 4.99 -3.63
N PRO A 116 0.05 4.83 -2.60
CA PRO A 116 -0.27 4.01 -1.42
C PRO A 116 -1.55 4.48 -0.70
N ASP A 117 -1.87 5.77 -0.81
CA ASP A 117 -3.07 6.42 -0.31
C ASP A 117 -4.38 5.84 -0.85
N LEU A 118 -4.35 5.13 -1.99
CA LEU A 118 -5.53 4.46 -2.56
C LEU A 118 -5.79 3.07 -1.98
N SER A 119 -4.86 2.51 -1.19
CA SER A 119 -4.83 1.08 -0.85
C SER A 119 -6.12 0.58 -0.22
N TYR A 120 -6.59 1.26 0.82
CA TYR A 120 -7.83 0.90 1.49
C TYR A 120 -9.04 0.97 0.54
N ALA A 121 -9.17 2.08 -0.20
CA ALA A 121 -10.31 2.33 -1.06
C ALA A 121 -10.40 1.31 -2.20
N VAL A 122 -9.27 1.00 -2.84
CA VAL A 122 -9.17 -0.01 -3.90
C VAL A 122 -9.42 -1.42 -3.34
N SER A 123 -8.89 -1.72 -2.15
CA SER A 123 -9.17 -2.98 -1.44
C SER A 123 -10.67 -3.16 -1.16
N ALA A 124 -11.38 -2.11 -0.77
CA ALA A 124 -12.82 -2.16 -0.53
C ALA A 124 -13.63 -2.42 -1.82
N VAL A 125 -13.39 -1.65 -2.88
CA VAL A 125 -14.17 -1.80 -4.14
C VAL A 125 -13.82 -3.09 -4.90
N SER A 126 -12.59 -3.60 -4.78
CA SER A 126 -12.18 -4.83 -5.48
C SER A 126 -12.93 -6.08 -5.04
N ARG A 127 -13.50 -6.11 -3.83
CA ARG A 127 -14.27 -7.25 -3.30
C ARG A 127 -15.51 -7.57 -4.13
N TYR A 128 -16.04 -6.59 -4.85
CA TYR A 128 -17.31 -6.68 -5.58
C TYR A 128 -17.14 -6.82 -7.09
N MET A 129 -15.94 -7.13 -7.58
CA MET A 129 -15.67 -7.26 -9.03
C MET A 129 -16.53 -8.32 -9.74
N ALA A 130 -16.98 -9.36 -9.02
CA ALA A 130 -17.79 -10.43 -9.61
C ALA A 130 -19.25 -10.03 -9.85
N ASN A 131 -19.83 -9.18 -8.99
CA ASN A 131 -21.22 -8.74 -9.10
C ASN A 131 -21.39 -7.30 -8.53
N PRO A 132 -20.83 -6.28 -9.20
CA PRO A 132 -20.86 -4.92 -8.70
C PRO A 132 -22.26 -4.30 -8.84
N GLY A 133 -22.58 -3.37 -7.95
CA GLY A 133 -23.85 -2.64 -7.94
C GLY A 133 -23.64 -1.13 -8.07
N LYS A 134 -24.74 -0.36 -8.12
CA LYS A 134 -24.68 1.10 -8.34
C LYS A 134 -23.90 1.84 -7.25
N GLU A 135 -24.05 1.44 -5.99
CA GLU A 135 -23.31 2.04 -4.87
C GLU A 135 -21.80 1.70 -4.93
N HIS A 136 -21.45 0.48 -5.36
CA HIS A 136 -20.07 0.10 -5.63
C HIS A 136 -19.48 1.01 -6.73
N TRP A 137 -20.23 1.26 -7.80
CA TRP A 137 -19.78 2.15 -8.87
C TRP A 137 -19.61 3.60 -8.41
N LYS A 138 -20.52 4.12 -7.59
CA LYS A 138 -20.39 5.46 -6.98
C LYS A 138 -19.11 5.58 -6.15
N ALA A 139 -18.72 4.54 -5.41
CA ALA A 139 -17.46 4.52 -4.67
C ALA A 139 -16.25 4.57 -5.61
N VAL A 140 -16.25 3.82 -6.72
CA VAL A 140 -15.19 3.91 -7.75
C VAL A 140 -15.10 5.31 -8.35
N GLN A 141 -16.24 5.93 -8.67
CA GLN A 141 -16.27 7.32 -9.15
C GLN A 141 -15.76 8.31 -8.09
N TRP A 142 -16.00 8.06 -6.80
CA TRP A 142 -15.46 8.84 -5.71
C TRP A 142 -13.92 8.80 -5.68
N ILE A 143 -13.33 7.60 -5.82
CA ILE A 143 -11.87 7.43 -5.90
C ILE A 143 -11.30 8.22 -7.09
N LEU A 144 -11.96 8.16 -8.25
CA LEU A 144 -11.55 8.92 -9.44
C LEU A 144 -11.66 10.44 -9.22
N ARG A 145 -12.66 10.92 -8.49
CA ARG A 145 -12.75 12.34 -8.10
C ARG A 145 -11.64 12.77 -7.14
N TYR A 146 -11.23 11.89 -6.24
CA TYR A 146 -10.08 12.14 -5.37
C TYR A 146 -8.78 12.26 -6.19
N LEU A 147 -8.55 11.33 -7.12
CA LEU A 147 -7.41 11.40 -8.06
C LEU A 147 -7.43 12.67 -8.92
N ARG A 148 -8.60 13.20 -9.24
CA ARG A 148 -8.72 14.47 -9.97
C ARG A 148 -8.17 15.65 -9.18
N GLY A 149 -8.37 15.68 -7.87
CA GLY A 149 -7.83 16.71 -6.98
C GLY A 149 -6.36 16.51 -6.62
N THR A 150 -5.82 15.32 -6.86
CA THR A 150 -4.47 14.90 -6.42
C THR A 150 -3.63 14.37 -7.58
N THR A 151 -3.85 14.87 -8.80
CA THR A 151 -3.16 14.38 -10.00
C THR A 151 -1.65 14.65 -9.95
N ASP A 152 -1.23 15.71 -9.27
CA ASP A 152 0.17 16.10 -9.10
C ASP A 152 0.89 15.39 -7.94
N VAL A 153 0.14 14.71 -7.06
CA VAL A 153 0.70 13.98 -5.92
C VAL A 153 1.66 12.88 -6.39
N CYS A 154 2.80 12.78 -5.72
CA CYS A 154 3.85 11.82 -6.00
C CYS A 154 4.55 11.34 -4.72
N LEU A 155 5.29 10.24 -4.83
CA LEU A 155 6.19 9.79 -3.77
C LEU A 155 7.47 10.62 -3.81
N GLN A 156 7.84 11.24 -2.69
CA GLN A 156 9.04 12.06 -2.54
C GLN A 156 10.04 11.37 -1.62
N PHE A 157 11.13 10.89 -2.21
CA PHE A 157 12.30 10.36 -1.49
C PHE A 157 13.33 11.47 -1.27
N GLY A 158 13.97 11.49 -0.11
CA GLY A 158 15.03 12.45 0.22
C GLY A 158 15.67 12.17 1.57
N ARG A 159 16.97 12.49 1.66
CA ARG A 159 17.91 12.12 2.73
C ARG A 159 17.44 12.48 4.14
N THR A 160 16.65 11.62 4.74
CA THR A 160 16.68 11.44 6.19
C THR A 160 17.53 10.21 6.45
N GLU A 161 18.54 10.35 7.29
CA GLU A 161 19.33 9.20 7.74
C GLU A 161 18.38 8.27 8.50
N GLY A 162 18.13 7.08 7.96
CA GLY A 162 17.20 6.13 8.55
C GLY A 162 17.15 4.81 7.82
N GLY A 163 16.89 3.74 8.56
CA GLY A 163 16.62 2.42 8.01
C GLY A 163 15.21 2.31 7.43
N VAL A 164 14.83 1.09 7.08
CA VAL A 164 13.45 0.77 6.70
C VAL A 164 12.60 0.73 7.96
N ILE A 165 11.49 1.47 7.96
CA ILE A 165 10.52 1.48 9.06
C ILE A 165 9.20 0.89 8.55
N GLY A 166 8.67 -0.09 9.26
CA GLY A 166 7.35 -0.65 9.00
C GLY A 166 6.31 -0.06 9.95
N TYR A 167 5.09 0.08 9.47
CA TYR A 167 3.91 0.42 10.24
C TYR A 167 2.82 -0.60 9.92
N VAL A 168 2.09 -1.04 10.93
CA VAL A 168 1.03 -2.04 10.78
C VAL A 168 -0.19 -1.66 11.62
N ASP A 169 -1.37 -1.97 11.09
CA ASP A 169 -2.67 -1.80 11.73
C ASP A 169 -3.61 -2.93 11.26
N ALA A 170 -4.66 -3.21 12.03
CA ALA A 170 -5.75 -4.08 11.61
C ALA A 170 -7.13 -3.51 11.94
N ASP A 171 -8.03 -3.52 10.96
CA ASP A 171 -9.45 -3.24 11.22
C ASP A 171 -10.19 -4.55 11.55
N PHE A 172 -10.56 -4.73 12.82
CA PHE A 172 -11.17 -5.96 13.32
C PHE A 172 -12.60 -6.14 12.79
N ALA A 173 -12.82 -7.25 12.08
CA ALA A 173 -14.12 -7.60 11.50
C ALA A 173 -14.77 -6.46 10.69
N GLY A 174 -13.96 -5.63 10.02
CA GLY A 174 -14.44 -4.50 9.20
C GLY A 174 -15.23 -4.93 7.96
N ASP A 175 -15.03 -6.15 7.48
CA ASP A 175 -15.78 -6.70 6.35
C ASP A 175 -17.24 -6.98 6.74
N LEU A 176 -18.19 -6.33 6.07
CA LEU A 176 -19.62 -6.50 6.37
C LEU A 176 -20.15 -7.86 5.93
N ASP A 177 -19.57 -8.46 4.89
CA ASP A 177 -20.05 -9.70 4.28
C ASP A 177 -19.56 -10.95 5.05
N ARG A 178 -18.26 -11.03 5.35
CA ARG A 178 -17.64 -12.22 5.97
C ARG A 178 -17.10 -11.98 7.38
N ARG A 179 -17.24 -10.76 7.91
CA ARG A 179 -16.71 -10.35 9.23
C ARG A 179 -15.21 -10.63 9.39
N ARG A 180 -14.49 -10.66 8.28
CA ARG A 180 -13.02 -10.77 8.27
C ARG A 180 -12.40 -9.41 8.59
N SER A 181 -11.29 -9.45 9.29
CA SER A 181 -10.50 -8.25 9.56
C SER A 181 -9.71 -7.84 8.32
N LEU A 182 -9.30 -6.57 8.26
CA LEU A 182 -8.44 -6.04 7.22
C LEU A 182 -7.04 -5.79 7.79
N THR A 183 -6.01 -6.37 7.17
CA THR A 183 -4.61 -6.07 7.49
C THR A 183 -4.12 -4.92 6.63
N GLY A 184 -3.55 -3.91 7.27
CA GLY A 184 -2.89 -2.78 6.63
C GLY A 184 -1.43 -2.69 7.06
N TYR A 185 -0.51 -2.50 6.12
CA TYR A 185 0.87 -2.09 6.45
C TYR A 185 1.42 -1.11 5.43
N VAL A 186 2.41 -0.33 5.86
CA VAL A 186 3.25 0.49 5.00
C VAL A 186 4.69 0.47 5.53
N PHE A 187 5.63 0.24 4.64
CA PHE A 187 7.06 0.33 4.89
C PHE A 187 7.60 1.58 4.20
N THR A 188 8.41 2.34 4.93
CA THR A 188 9.06 3.54 4.42
C THR A 188 10.58 3.39 4.45
N ILE A 189 11.25 4.06 3.52
CA ILE A 189 12.68 4.35 3.58
C ILE A 189 12.85 5.87 3.51
N GLU A 190 13.66 6.43 4.38
CA GLU A 190 13.86 7.89 4.48
C GLU A 190 12.53 8.67 4.53
N GLY A 191 11.51 8.13 5.23
CA GLY A 191 10.19 8.74 5.36
C GLY A 191 9.25 8.60 4.15
N CYS A 192 9.66 7.90 3.08
CA CYS A 192 8.84 7.70 1.88
C CYS A 192 8.44 6.23 1.70
N ALA A 193 7.19 5.96 1.31
CA ALA A 193 6.67 4.62 1.11
C ALA A 193 7.42 3.82 0.03
N ILE A 194 7.78 2.58 0.35
CA ILE A 194 8.42 1.61 -0.56
C ILE A 194 7.66 0.30 -0.73
N SER A 195 6.86 -0.09 0.27
CA SER A 195 5.98 -1.26 0.19
C SER A 195 4.75 -1.01 1.04
N TRP A 196 3.58 -1.44 0.59
CA TRP A 196 2.32 -1.23 1.29
C TRP A 196 1.30 -2.28 0.90
N LYS A 197 0.33 -2.50 1.78
CA LYS A 197 -0.76 -3.45 1.53
C LYS A 197 -1.99 -3.07 2.35
N ALA A 198 -3.16 -3.30 1.76
CA ALA A 198 -4.47 -3.32 2.41
C ALA A 198 -5.23 -4.56 1.93
N THR A 199 -5.30 -5.62 2.75
CA THR A 199 -5.88 -6.90 2.32
C THR A 199 -6.74 -7.53 3.40
N LEU A 200 -7.83 -8.20 2.99
CA LEU A 200 -8.63 -8.98 3.92
C LEU A 200 -7.81 -10.14 4.45
N GLN A 201 -7.93 -10.38 5.76
CA GLN A 201 -7.39 -11.56 6.39
C GLN A 201 -8.08 -12.80 5.84
N THR A 202 -7.32 -13.87 5.65
CA THR A 202 -7.83 -15.13 5.09
C THR A 202 -8.78 -15.84 6.06
N THR A 203 -8.53 -15.71 7.35
CA THR A 203 -9.32 -16.28 8.45
C THR A 203 -10.04 -15.17 9.22
N VAL A 204 -11.18 -15.49 9.83
CA VAL A 204 -11.88 -14.58 10.75
C VAL A 204 -11.13 -14.60 12.08
N ALA A 205 -10.65 -13.43 12.52
CA ALA A 205 -10.08 -13.27 13.85
C ALA A 205 -11.19 -13.27 14.90
N LEU A 206 -10.92 -13.78 16.10
CA LEU A 206 -11.87 -13.83 17.20
C LEU A 206 -11.72 -12.65 18.19
N SER A 207 -10.69 -11.84 18.03
CA SER A 207 -10.46 -10.63 18.81
C SER A 207 -9.66 -9.58 18.02
N THR A 208 -9.73 -8.32 18.45
CA THR A 208 -8.86 -7.26 17.92
C THR A 208 -7.38 -7.61 18.08
N THR A 209 -6.98 -8.12 19.25
CA THR A 209 -5.60 -8.55 19.50
C THR A 209 -5.13 -9.61 18.51
N GLU A 210 -5.99 -10.58 18.18
CA GLU A 210 -5.68 -11.60 17.18
C GLU A 210 -5.51 -11.00 15.78
N ALA A 211 -6.42 -10.11 15.37
CA ALA A 211 -6.35 -9.46 14.07
C ALA A 211 -5.06 -8.63 13.92
N GLU A 212 -4.69 -7.88 14.96
CA GLU A 212 -3.44 -7.13 15.03
C GLU A 212 -2.22 -8.04 14.95
N TYR A 213 -2.23 -9.17 15.67
CA TYR A 213 -1.15 -10.14 15.61
C TYR A 213 -0.99 -10.77 14.22
N MET A 214 -2.10 -11.06 13.55
CA MET A 214 -2.10 -11.52 12.17
C MET A 214 -1.54 -10.47 11.22
N ALA A 215 -1.84 -9.19 11.44
CA ALA A 215 -1.28 -8.10 10.66
C ALA A 215 0.24 -7.97 10.89
N ILE A 216 0.71 -8.00 12.16
CA ILE A 216 2.14 -8.04 12.50
C ILE A 216 2.85 -9.19 11.77
N THR A 217 2.22 -10.37 11.72
CA THR A 217 2.77 -11.53 11.02
C THR A 217 3.04 -11.25 9.55
N GLU A 218 2.10 -10.63 8.84
CA GLU A 218 2.26 -10.27 7.43
C GLU A 218 3.30 -9.16 7.23
N ALA A 219 3.34 -8.17 8.13
CA ALA A 219 4.38 -7.14 8.12
C ALA A 219 5.78 -7.73 8.35
N CYS A 220 5.94 -8.70 9.26
CA CYS A 220 7.22 -9.38 9.49
C CYS A 220 7.71 -10.15 8.25
N LYS A 221 6.81 -10.81 7.52
CA LYS A 221 7.16 -11.47 6.24
C LYS A 221 7.67 -10.47 5.21
N GLU A 222 6.98 -9.34 5.06
CA GLU A 222 7.38 -8.27 4.15
C GLU A 222 8.73 -7.68 4.55
N ALA A 223 8.94 -7.42 5.84
CA ALA A 223 10.20 -6.89 6.35
C ALA A 223 11.40 -7.83 6.11
N ILE A 224 11.22 -9.15 6.25
CA ILE A 224 12.26 -10.13 5.90
C ILE A 224 12.55 -10.11 4.40
N TRP A 225 11.50 -10.05 3.57
CA TRP A 225 11.66 -9.97 2.13
C TRP A 225 12.42 -8.70 1.71
N LEU A 226 12.06 -7.54 2.28
CA LEU A 226 12.77 -6.29 2.07
C LEU A 226 14.23 -6.38 2.52
N LYS A 227 14.51 -6.96 3.70
CA LYS A 227 15.88 -7.17 4.19
C LYS A 227 16.73 -7.98 3.20
N GLY A 228 16.17 -9.04 2.62
CA GLY A 228 16.83 -9.83 1.57
C GLY A 228 17.10 -9.02 0.30
N LEU A 229 16.09 -8.27 -0.18
CA LEU A 229 16.22 -7.40 -1.36
C LEU A 229 17.34 -6.37 -1.18
N PHE A 230 17.44 -5.76 0.00
CA PHE A 230 18.47 -4.76 0.27
C PHE A 230 19.87 -5.35 0.45
N SER A 231 19.99 -6.57 1.00
CA SER A 231 21.29 -7.23 1.06
C SER A 231 21.84 -7.52 -0.35
N GLU A 232 20.98 -7.88 -1.30
CA GLU A 232 21.37 -8.06 -2.71
C GLU A 232 21.82 -6.74 -3.37
N LEU A 233 21.29 -5.60 -2.93
CA LEU A 233 21.69 -4.27 -3.39
C LEU A 233 23.00 -3.76 -2.73
N ASN A 234 23.66 -4.58 -1.91
CA ASN A 234 24.85 -4.21 -1.12
C ASN A 234 24.64 -2.96 -0.26
N GLU A 235 23.45 -2.85 0.33
CA GLU A 235 23.15 -1.86 1.36
C GLU A 235 22.93 -2.58 2.70
N ASP A 236 23.79 -2.29 3.68
CA ASP A 236 23.67 -2.79 5.05
C ASP A 236 22.59 -2.00 5.78
N LEU A 237 21.33 -2.29 5.46
CA LEU A 237 20.20 -1.67 6.14
C LEU A 237 20.08 -2.19 7.57
N GLN A 238 20.11 -1.25 8.51
CA GLN A 238 19.94 -1.52 9.92
C GLN A 238 18.49 -1.95 10.22
N ILE A 239 18.39 -2.83 11.21
CA ILE A 239 17.24 -3.62 11.66
C ILE A 239 15.90 -2.87 11.56
N SER A 240 15.00 -3.44 10.76
CA SER A 240 13.66 -2.91 10.51
C SER A 240 12.82 -2.93 11.79
N THR A 241 12.42 -1.75 12.26
CA THR A 241 11.41 -1.63 13.32
C THR A 241 10.03 -1.67 12.67
N VAL A 242 9.14 -2.52 13.18
CA VAL A 242 7.73 -2.54 12.81
C VAL A 242 6.92 -1.93 13.95
N PHE A 243 6.32 -0.78 13.70
CA PHE A 243 5.45 -0.08 14.63
C PHE A 243 4.02 -0.61 14.56
N CYS A 244 3.46 -0.89 15.73
CA CYS A 244 2.05 -1.26 15.94
C CYS A 244 1.51 -0.44 17.12
N ASP A 245 0.24 -0.06 17.12
CA ASP A 245 -0.38 0.67 18.23
C ASP A 245 -1.07 -0.26 19.26
N SER A 246 -1.28 -1.53 18.91
CA SER A 246 -1.86 -2.54 19.79
C SER A 246 -0.86 -3.10 20.80
N GLN A 247 -0.88 -2.56 22.03
CA GLN A 247 -0.08 -3.04 23.15
C GLN A 247 -0.26 -4.55 23.40
N SER A 248 -1.49 -5.05 23.27
CA SER A 248 -1.82 -6.45 23.50
C SER A 248 -1.16 -7.37 22.47
N ALA A 249 -1.15 -6.99 21.19
CA ALA A 249 -0.50 -7.77 20.15
C ALA A 249 1.03 -7.74 20.31
N ILE A 250 1.60 -6.58 20.64
CA ILE A 250 3.04 -6.43 20.92
C ILE A 250 3.47 -7.29 22.11
N PHE A 251 2.64 -7.36 23.16
CA PHE A 251 2.98 -8.19 24.32
C PHE A 251 3.12 -9.67 23.93
N LEU A 252 2.23 -10.18 23.07
CA LEU A 252 2.26 -11.56 22.61
C LEU A 252 3.47 -11.91 21.73
N THR A 253 4.12 -10.90 21.13
CA THR A 253 5.35 -11.13 20.38
C THR A 253 6.57 -11.37 21.29
N LYS A 254 6.47 -11.00 22.57
CA LYS A 254 7.55 -11.11 23.57
C LYS A 254 7.35 -12.24 24.57
N ASP A 255 6.11 -12.53 24.95
CA ASP A 255 5.81 -13.54 25.98
C ASP A 255 5.83 -14.97 25.39
N GLN A 256 6.41 -15.93 26.10
CA GLN A 256 6.43 -17.37 25.74
C GLN A 256 5.24 -18.13 26.33
N MET A 257 4.43 -17.54 27.23
CA MET A 257 3.28 -18.23 27.78
C MET A 257 2.23 -18.51 26.70
N PHE A 258 2.07 -19.79 26.41
CA PHE A 258 1.01 -20.33 25.56
C PHE A 258 -0.35 -20.06 26.22
N HIS A 259 -1.22 -19.29 25.55
CA HIS A 259 -2.63 -19.25 25.90
C HIS A 259 -3.37 -20.35 25.13
N GLU A 260 -4.13 -21.20 25.83
CA GLU A 260 -4.94 -22.28 25.23
C GLU A 260 -5.95 -21.80 24.17
N ARG A 261 -6.22 -20.48 24.10
CA ARG A 261 -7.23 -19.83 23.26
C ARG A 261 -6.74 -19.43 21.84
N THR A 262 -5.49 -19.72 21.47
CA THR A 262 -4.86 -19.22 20.23
C THR A 262 -4.31 -20.32 19.29
N LYS A 263 -4.78 -21.57 19.45
CA LYS A 263 -4.27 -22.73 18.67
C LYS A 263 -4.39 -22.57 17.16
N HIS A 264 -5.40 -21.86 16.67
CA HIS A 264 -5.65 -21.65 15.23
C HIS A 264 -4.65 -20.70 14.54
N ILE A 265 -3.80 -20.01 15.31
CA ILE A 265 -2.74 -19.15 14.80
C ILE A 265 -1.37 -19.44 15.44
N ASP A 266 -1.21 -20.61 16.06
CA ASP A 266 0.00 -21.02 16.79
C ASP A 266 1.29 -20.92 15.96
N ILE A 267 1.23 -21.38 14.70
CA ILE A 267 2.37 -21.28 13.76
C ILE A 267 2.79 -19.82 13.54
N ARG A 268 1.83 -18.89 13.49
CA ARG A 268 2.14 -17.45 13.34
C ARG A 268 2.83 -16.92 14.59
N TYR A 269 2.44 -17.38 15.78
CA TYR A 269 3.11 -17.01 17.02
C TYR A 269 4.57 -17.42 17.03
N HIS A 270 4.84 -18.69 16.74
CA HIS A 270 6.20 -19.19 16.66
C HIS A 270 7.04 -18.44 15.62
N PHE A 271 6.50 -18.24 14.42
CA PHE A 271 7.19 -17.51 13.36
C PHE A 271 7.62 -16.10 13.80
N VAL A 272 6.69 -15.29 14.32
CA VAL A 272 7.01 -13.91 14.73
C VAL A 272 7.96 -13.87 15.92
N ARG A 273 7.79 -14.77 16.89
CA ARG A 273 8.68 -14.87 18.06
C ARG A 273 10.10 -15.27 17.67
N ASP A 274 10.26 -16.23 16.77
CA ASP A 274 11.58 -16.68 16.29
C ASP A 274 12.34 -15.54 15.61
N ILE A 275 11.66 -14.75 14.79
CA ILE A 275 12.23 -13.57 14.11
C ILE A 275 12.70 -12.54 15.13
N ILE A 276 11.87 -12.24 16.13
CA ILE A 276 12.20 -11.26 17.16
C ILE A 276 13.33 -11.77 18.05
N ALA A 277 13.32 -13.06 18.42
CA ALA A 277 14.37 -13.68 19.23
C ALA A 277 15.74 -13.68 18.53
N ARG A 278 15.77 -13.82 17.19
CA ARG A 278 16.97 -13.68 16.37
C ARG A 278 17.48 -12.23 16.27
N GLY A 279 16.67 -11.25 16.69
CA GLY A 279 16.96 -9.83 16.51
C GLY A 279 16.78 -9.36 15.06
N ASP A 280 16.08 -10.13 14.23
CA ASP A 280 15.89 -9.77 12.81
C ASP A 280 14.97 -8.56 12.63
N ILE A 281 13.95 -8.44 13.49
CA ILE A 281 12.93 -7.39 13.48
C ILE A 281 12.59 -7.03 14.92
N VAL A 282 12.38 -5.74 15.17
CA VAL A 282 11.85 -5.25 16.46
C VAL A 282 10.42 -4.77 16.27
N VAL A 283 9.50 -5.27 17.08
CA VAL A 283 8.11 -4.76 17.12
C VAL A 283 7.98 -3.77 18.27
N SER A 284 7.65 -2.52 17.94
CA SER A 284 7.62 -1.40 18.86
C SER A 284 6.25 -0.72 18.88
N LYS A 285 5.93 -0.09 20.01
CA LYS A 285 4.69 0.67 20.15
C LYS A 285 4.80 2.01 19.44
N ILE A 286 3.73 2.41 18.77
CA ILE A 286 3.51 3.78 18.31
C ILE A 286 2.15 4.31 18.81
N SER A 287 1.98 5.63 18.83
CA SER A 287 0.67 6.23 19.02
C SER A 287 -0.19 5.99 17.79
N THR A 288 -1.49 5.69 17.96
CA THR A 288 -2.45 5.62 16.85
C THR A 288 -2.44 6.89 16.02
N HIS A 289 -2.26 8.06 16.63
CA HIS A 289 -2.16 9.34 15.90
C HIS A 289 -0.94 9.41 14.94
N GLU A 290 0.14 8.70 15.25
CA GLU A 290 1.36 8.63 14.46
C GLU A 290 1.45 7.36 13.60
N ASN A 291 0.42 6.52 13.57
CA ASN A 291 0.40 5.32 12.74
C ASN A 291 -0.17 5.63 11.34
N PRO A 292 0.64 5.63 10.26
CA PRO A 292 0.14 5.80 8.90
C PRO A 292 -0.57 4.55 8.37
N ALA A 293 -0.40 3.37 8.98
CA ALA A 293 -1.10 2.16 8.56
C ALA A 293 -2.62 2.25 8.77
N ASP A 294 -3.10 3.17 9.60
CA ASP A 294 -4.52 3.53 9.75
C ASP A 294 -5.19 3.82 8.39
N MET A 295 -4.49 4.50 7.47
CA MET A 295 -5.07 4.83 6.15
C MET A 295 -5.22 3.61 5.24
N MET A 296 -4.57 2.50 5.59
CA MET A 296 -4.64 1.23 4.87
C MET A 296 -5.81 0.37 5.35
N THR A 297 -6.35 0.63 6.54
CA THR A 297 -7.36 -0.22 7.18
C THR A 297 -8.75 0.39 7.22
N LYS A 298 -8.87 1.73 7.20
CA LYS A 298 -10.15 2.42 7.36
C LYS A 298 -10.19 3.79 6.67
N SER A 299 -11.42 4.30 6.47
CA SER A 299 -11.63 5.69 6.05
C SER A 299 -11.31 6.63 7.21
N LEU A 300 -10.48 7.64 6.95
CA LEU A 300 -10.04 8.60 7.96
C LEU A 300 -10.65 9.99 7.76
N PRO A 301 -10.81 10.78 8.84
CA PRO A 301 -11.02 12.22 8.72
C PRO A 301 -9.88 12.89 7.94
N ILE A 302 -10.19 13.96 7.21
CA ILE A 302 -9.26 14.63 6.28
C ILE A 302 -7.93 14.96 6.97
N THR A 303 -7.97 15.56 8.16
CA THR A 303 -6.76 15.98 8.90
C THR A 303 -5.83 14.81 9.24
N LYS A 304 -6.39 13.68 9.70
CA LYS A 304 -5.62 12.48 10.00
C LYS A 304 -5.14 11.79 8.72
N PHE A 305 -5.93 11.82 7.64
CA PHE A 305 -5.51 11.30 6.34
C PHE A 305 -4.31 12.07 5.79
N GLU A 306 -4.37 13.41 5.78
CA GLU A 306 -3.25 14.28 5.36
C GLU A 306 -1.99 14.03 6.19
N HIS A 307 -2.13 13.93 7.52
CA HIS A 307 -1.01 13.56 8.40
C HIS A 307 -0.39 12.20 8.03
N CYS A 308 -1.22 11.19 7.69
CA CYS A 308 -0.72 9.90 7.25
C CYS A 308 0.03 9.99 5.92
N LEU A 309 -0.40 10.85 4.99
CA LEU A 309 0.31 11.09 3.72
C LEU A 309 1.70 11.70 3.97
N ASP A 310 1.78 12.66 4.89
CA ASP A 310 3.04 13.29 5.26
C ASP A 310 4.03 12.31 5.89
N LEU A 311 3.55 11.41 6.75
CA LEU A 311 4.37 10.36 7.37
C LEU A 311 4.94 9.33 6.38
N VAL A 312 4.39 9.23 5.17
CA VAL A 312 4.81 8.26 4.15
C VAL A 312 5.32 8.91 2.85
N GLY A 313 5.61 10.21 2.88
CA GLY A 313 6.27 10.91 1.79
C GLY A 313 5.39 11.09 0.54
N VAL A 314 4.07 11.14 0.70
CA VAL A 314 3.11 11.35 -0.39
C VAL A 314 2.72 12.82 -0.43
N HIS A 315 3.35 13.59 -1.33
CA HIS A 315 3.20 15.06 -1.40
C HIS A 315 2.97 15.56 -2.82
N CYS A 316 2.55 16.82 -2.94
CA CYS A 316 2.45 17.59 -4.19
C CYS A 316 3.76 18.33 -4.50
#